data_AF-A0A945U6J0-F1
#
_entry.id   AF-A0A945U6J0-F1
#
_cell.length_a   1.000
_cell.length_b   1.000
_cell.length_c   1.000
_cell.angle_alpha   90.00
_cell.angle_beta   90.00
_cell.angle_gamma   90.00
#
_symmetry.space_group_name_H-M   'P 1'
#
loop_
_entity.id
_entity.type
_entity.pdbx_description
1 polymer ?
#
loop_
_entity_poly.entity_id
_entity_poly.type
_entity_poly.pdbx_seq_one_letter_code
_entity_poly.pdbx_strand_id
1 'polypeptide(L)'
;MAYNSFVKKETVNAIIRTTGEKIEGKIFKLPSNRLLDMLNQTDENFIPIIDATVYCAVTGNVLFKSEFLAVNKQNIILIADHLVTSLG
;
A
#
# COMPACT_ATOMS: atom_id res chain seq x y z
N MET A 1 -13.14 9.89 32.99
CA MET A 1 -12.23 8.76 32.72
C MET A 1 -11.83 8.81 31.26
N ALA A 2 -10.59 9.17 30.95
CA ALA A 2 -10.11 9.20 29.57
C ALA A 2 -9.69 7.78 29.18
N TYR A 3 -10.46 7.12 28.32
CA TYR A 3 -10.11 5.81 27.77
C TYR A 3 -9.06 6.04 26.68
N ASN A 4 -7.78 5.85 27.02
CA ASN A 4 -6.69 5.78 26.04
C ASN A 4 -6.82 4.46 25.28
N SER A 5 -7.73 4.41 24.31
CA SER A 5 -7.74 3.37 23.29
C SER A 5 -6.48 3.54 22.44
N PHE A 6 -5.40 2.86 22.81
CA PHE A 6 -4.25 2.66 21.92
C PHE A 6 -4.72 1.79 20.75
N VAL A 7 -5.14 2.44 19.66
CA VAL A 7 -5.47 1.72 18.42
C VAL A 7 -4.16 1.27 17.81
N LYS A 8 -3.84 -0.02 17.94
CA LYS A 8 -2.65 -0.62 17.33
C LYS A 8 -2.84 -0.61 15.81
N LYS A 9 -1.98 0.11 15.09
CA LYS A 9 -1.91 0.03 13.63
C LYS A 9 -1.43 -1.36 13.24
N GLU A 10 -2.08 -1.95 12.26
CA GLU A 10 -1.73 -3.25 11.69
C GLU A 10 -0.95 -3.03 10.40
N THR A 11 -0.02 -3.93 10.09
CA THR A 11 0.68 -3.96 8.81
C THR A 11 0.04 -5.00 7.90
N VAL A 12 -0.28 -4.59 6.68
CA VAL A 12 -0.84 -5.49 5.66
C VAL A 12 0.04 -5.49 4.43
N ASN A 13 0.23 -6.66 3.83
CA ASN A 13 0.90 -6.78 2.54
C ASN A 13 0.01 -6.13 1.48
N ALA A 14 0.60 -5.23 0.70
CA ALA A 14 -0.10 -4.48 -0.33
C ALA A 14 0.64 -4.61 -1.67
N ILE A 15 -0.16 -4.67 -2.72
CA ILE A 15 0.31 -4.58 -4.10
C ILE A 15 -0.30 -3.33 -4.70
N ILE A 16 0.56 -2.44 -5.18
CA ILE A 16 0.18 -1.15 -5.75
C ILE A 16 0.67 -1.11 -7.20
N ARG A 17 -0.19 -0.63 -8.11
CA ARG A 17 0.21 -0.32 -9.49
C ARG A 17 0.09 1.17 -9.75
N THR A 18 1.13 1.68 -10.37
CA THR A 18 1.16 2.98 -11.03
C THR A 18 1.14 2.76 -12.55
N THR A 19 1.35 3.83 -13.32
CA THR A 19 1.46 3.76 -14.79
C THR A 19 2.64 2.91 -15.26
N GLY A 20 3.80 3.00 -14.58
CA GLY A 20 5.05 2.36 -15.00
C GLY A 20 5.55 1.25 -14.07
N GLU A 21 5.01 1.15 -12.85
CA GLU A 21 5.57 0.33 -11.80
C GLU A 21 4.54 -0.59 -11.15
N LYS A 22 5.03 -1.74 -10.68
CA LYS A 22 4.39 -2.57 -9.66
C LYS A 22 5.19 -2.45 -8.39
N ILE A 23 4.51 -2.19 -7.29
CA ILE A 23 5.12 -2.04 -5.98
C ILE A 23 4.52 -3.11 -5.08
N GLU A 24 5.38 -3.92 -4.47
CA GLU A 24 5.01 -4.86 -3.43
C GLU A 24 5.66 -4.41 -2.12
N GLY A 25 4.90 -4.36 -1.04
CA GLY A 25 5.43 -3.98 0.27
C GLY A 25 4.36 -4.10 1.35
N LYS A 26 4.56 -3.43 2.47
CA LYS A 26 3.59 -3.39 3.57
C LYS A 26 3.11 -1.97 3.80
N ILE A 27 1.83 -1.80 4.09
CA ILE A 27 1.25 -0.52 4.50
C ILE A 27 0.70 -0.61 5.91
N PHE A 28 0.62 0.52 6.59
CA PHE A 28 -0.05 0.62 7.89
C PHE A 28 -1.53 0.94 7.70
N LYS A 29 -2.39 0.13 8.30
CA LYS A 29 -3.84 0.27 8.26
C LYS A 29 -4.37 0.22 9.70
N LEU A 30 -5.37 1.05 10.00
CA LEU A 30 -6.11 0.89 11.26
C LEU A 30 -7.05 -0.32 11.10
N PRO A 31 -7.21 -1.18 12.13
CA PRO A 31 -8.01 -2.40 12.02
C PRO A 31 -9.42 -2.19 11.43
N SER A 32 -10.04 -1.04 11.71
CA SER A 32 -11.37 -0.67 11.26
C SER A 32 -11.44 0.05 9.90
N ASN A 33 -10.31 0.50 9.34
CA ASN A 33 -10.28 1.40 8.19
C ASN A 33 -9.98 0.61 6.93
N ARG A 34 -10.83 0.64 5.90
CA ARG A 34 -10.62 -0.13 4.66
C ARG A 34 -9.53 0.52 3.81
N LEU A 35 -8.94 -0.25 2.87
CA LEU A 35 -8.02 0.32 1.87
C LEU A 35 -8.68 1.45 1.08
N LEU A 36 -9.96 1.27 0.74
CA LEU A 36 -10.77 2.29 0.09
C LEU A 36 -10.89 3.57 0.92
N ASP A 37 -11.08 3.45 2.23
CA ASP A 37 -11.20 4.61 3.12
C ASP A 37 -9.88 5.39 3.16
N MET A 38 -8.74 4.70 3.19
CA MET A 38 -7.41 5.32 3.11
C MET A 38 -7.17 6.05 1.78
N LEU A 39 -7.67 5.48 0.66
CA LEU A 39 -7.58 6.16 -0.63
C LEU A 39 -8.42 7.44 -0.66
N ASN A 40 -9.64 7.38 -0.13
CA ASN A 40 -10.61 8.49 -0.15
C ASN A 40 -10.33 9.59 0.89
N GLN A 41 -9.48 9.36 1.89
CA GLN A 41 -9.09 10.39 2.86
C GLN A 41 -8.36 11.55 2.17
N THR A 42 -8.92 12.75 2.15
CA THR A 42 -8.34 13.89 1.42
C THR A 42 -7.12 14.52 2.10
N ASP A 43 -6.93 14.25 3.39
CA ASP A 43 -5.96 14.97 4.21
C ASP A 43 -4.52 14.48 4.02
N GLU A 44 -4.34 13.26 3.49
CA GLU A 44 -3.04 12.64 3.25
C GLU A 44 -2.90 12.29 1.77
N ASN A 45 -1.97 12.92 1.04
CA ASN A 45 -1.78 12.67 -0.39
C ASN A 45 -0.92 11.44 -0.71
N PHE A 46 -0.25 10.86 0.30
CA PHE A 46 0.73 9.78 0.13
C PHE A 46 0.37 8.57 0.98
N ILE A 47 0.61 7.38 0.43
CA ILE A 47 0.57 6.12 1.17
C ILE A 47 2.00 5.73 1.54
N PRO A 48 2.33 5.58 2.83
CA PRO A 48 3.61 5.05 3.25
C PRO A 48 3.65 3.53 3.05
N ILE A 49 4.70 3.06 2.38
CA ILE A 49 4.99 1.65 2.16
C ILE A 49 6.35 1.36 2.80
N ILE A 50 6.43 0.26 3.54
CA ILE A 50 7.68 -0.25 4.09
C ILE A 50 8.05 -1.59 3.44
N ASP A 51 9.33 -1.94 3.50
CA ASP A 51 9.89 -3.14 2.87
C ASP A 51 9.50 -3.26 1.38
N ALA A 52 9.57 -2.15 0.65
CA ALA A 52 9.08 -2.06 -0.72
C ALA A 52 10.07 -2.68 -1.72
N THR A 53 9.54 -3.50 -2.63
CA THR A 53 10.21 -3.91 -3.87
C THR A 53 9.43 -3.33 -5.06
N VAL A 54 10.13 -2.57 -5.91
CA VAL A 54 9.56 -1.91 -7.08
C VAL A 54 10.00 -2.66 -8.33
N TYR A 55 9.03 -3.02 -9.15
CA TYR A 55 9.19 -3.75 -10.40
C TYR A 55 8.73 -2.88 -11.56
N CYS A 56 9.37 -3.04 -12.72
CA CYS A 56 8.88 -2.49 -13.96
C CYS A 56 7.57 -3.18 -14.34
N ALA A 57 6.52 -2.39 -14.58
CA ALA A 57 5.19 -2.88 -14.94
C ALA A 57 5.17 -3.74 -16.21
N VAL A 58 6.10 -3.45 -17.15
CA VAL A 58 6.16 -4.06 -18.49
C VAL A 58 7.03 -5.31 -18.51
N THR A 59 8.23 -5.23 -17.93
CA THR A 59 9.22 -6.31 -18.01
C THR A 59 9.17 -7.26 -16.81
N GLY A 60 8.56 -6.84 -15.70
CA GLY A 60 8.55 -7.60 -14.44
C GLY A 60 9.89 -7.56 -13.68
N ASN A 61 10.92 -6.89 -14.20
CA ASN A 61 12.22 -6.80 -13.55
C ASN A 61 12.15 -5.91 -12.30
N VAL A 62 12.91 -6.27 -11.27
CA VAL A 62 13.11 -5.39 -10.10
C VAL A 62 13.91 -4.17 -10.55
N LEU A 63 13.34 -2.99 -10.32
CA LEU A 63 13.99 -1.70 -10.55
C LEU A 63 14.85 -1.33 -9.33
N PHE A 64 14.25 -1.37 -8.13
CA PHE A 64 14.93 -1.10 -6.87
C PHE A 64 14.15 -1.63 -5.67
N LYS A 65 14.78 -1.60 -4.49
CA LYS A 65 14.17 -1.86 -3.18
C LYS A 65 14.33 -0.66 -2.28
N SER A 66 13.38 -0.45 -1.36
CA SER A 66 13.46 0.61 -0.36
C SER A 66 12.85 0.17 0.97
N GLU A 67 13.48 0.55 2.08
CA GLU A 67 12.93 0.34 3.42
C GLU A 67 11.67 1.18 3.64
N PHE A 68 11.60 2.35 3.00
CA PHE A 68 10.46 3.26 3.05
C PHE A 68 10.21 3.89 1.67
N LEU A 69 8.96 3.92 1.24
CA LEU A 69 8.52 4.53 -0.01
C LEU A 69 7.20 5.25 0.21
N ALA A 70 7.15 6.55 -0.09
CA ALA A 70 5.91 7.32 -0.10
C ALA A 70 5.34 7.37 -1.52
N VAL A 71 4.14 6.82 -1.72
CA VAL A 71 3.48 6.78 -3.04
C VAL A 71 2.31 7.74 -3.08
N ASN A 72 2.30 8.66 -4.04
CA ASN A 72 1.21 9.61 -4.22
C ASN A 72 -0.06 8.88 -4.70
N LYS A 73 -1.18 9.09 -4.00
CA LYS A 73 -2.47 8.44 -4.30
C LYS A 73 -3.03 8.79 -5.67
N GLN A 74 -2.75 9.98 -6.17
CA GLN A 74 -3.19 10.42 -7.50
C GLN A 74 -2.53 9.61 -8.63
N ASN A 75 -1.41 8.95 -8.35
CA ASN A 75 -0.70 8.10 -9.32
C ASN A 75 -0.98 6.60 -9.12
N ILE A 76 -1.87 6.25 -8.18
CA ILE A 76 -2.26 4.86 -7.94
C ILE A 76 -3.40 4.51 -8.89
N ILE A 77 -3.15 3.53 -9.76
CA ILE A 77 -4.17 2.94 -10.64
C ILE A 77 -4.95 1.86 -9.89
N LEU A 78 -4.25 1.05 -9.08
CA LEU A 78 -4.87 0.03 -8.24
C LEU A 78 -4.06 -0.23 -6.95
N ILE A 79 -4.78 -0.64 -5.91
CA ILE A 79 -4.23 -1.19 -4.67
C ILE A 79 -5.02 -2.43 -4.29
N ALA A 80 -4.32 -3.47 -3.84
CA ALA A 80 -4.94 -4.68 -3.31
C ALA A 80 -4.19 -5.16 -2.07
N ASP A 81 -4.92 -5.64 -1.06
CA ASP A 81 -4.39 -6.57 -0.07
C ASP A 81 -4.43 -7.98 -0.64
N HIS A 82 -3.39 -8.79 -0.37
CA HIS A 82 -3.30 -10.21 -0.72
C HIS A 82 -3.92 -10.61 -2.09
N LEU A 83 -3.09 -10.71 -3.15
CA LEU A 83 -3.55 -11.30 -4.41
C LEU A 83 -3.92 -12.76 -4.19
N VAL A 84 -5.21 -13.07 -4.20
CA VAL A 84 -5.70 -14.44 -4.35
C VAL A 84 -5.56 -14.80 -5.82
N THR A 85 -4.54 -15.57 -6.16
CA THR A 85 -4.44 -16.16 -7.50
C THR A 85 -5.57 -17.18 -7.63
N SER A 86 -6.62 -16.85 -8.38
CA SER A 86 -7.56 -17.87 -8.84
C SER A 86 -6.82 -18.77 -9.82
N LEU A 87 -6.35 -19.92 -9.34
CA LEU A 87 -5.98 -21.02 -10.22
C LEU A 87 -7.29 -21.55 -10.82
N GLY A 88 -7.58 -21.12 -12.03
CA GLY A 88 -8.59 -21.71 -12.91
C GLY A 88 -7.92 -22.66 -13.89
#